data_AF-A0A7K3BK84-F1
#
_entry.id   AF-A0A7K3BK84-F1
#
_cell.length_a   1.000
_cell.length_b   1.000
_cell.length_c   1.000
_cell.angle_alpha   90.00
_cell.angle_beta   90.00
_cell.angle_gamma   90.00
#
_symmetry.space_group_name_H-M   'P 1'
#
loop_
_entity.id
_entity.type
_entity.pdbx_description
1 polymer ?
#
loop_
_entity_poly.entity_id
_entity_poly.type
_entity_poly.pdbx_seq_one_letter_code
_entity_poly.pdbx_strand_id
1 'polypeptide(L)'
;MNASRRAGRHRTLEPAEWTAAGIPLLINPREVVTDLHTRHLPAPGTAVVAVYSPDERLTASASFAQRPHVVDGWERRNAILAHLRRITADDLRRRRPVRTAVLLVCRDGGAGWTEVDGAWMWGLRDACSLYGLRPGSYITVTDEGWRVQGEDRTGRTPNATSWSAATSRGAASLRPSGTPPLRRAAAR
;
A
#
# COMPACT_ATOMS: atom_id res chain seq x y z
N MET A 1 9.37 36.87 5.91
CA MET A 1 8.86 36.54 7.27
C MET A 1 7.35 36.37 7.13
N ASN A 2 6.66 35.27 7.42
CA ASN A 2 6.95 34.07 8.20
C ASN A 2 5.94 32.98 7.74
N ALA A 3 6.34 32.06 6.84
CA ALA A 3 5.48 30.96 6.35
C ALA A 3 5.44 29.76 7.33
N SER A 4 5.93 29.94 8.56
CA SER A 4 6.32 28.83 9.44
C SER A 4 5.35 28.54 10.59
N ARG A 5 4.05 28.85 10.47
CA ARG A 5 3.11 28.71 11.62
C ARG A 5 1.72 28.13 11.33
N ARG A 6 1.55 27.32 10.28
CA ARG A 6 0.36 26.45 10.10
C ARG A 6 0.62 24.94 10.17
N ALA A 7 1.87 24.49 10.37
CA ALA A 7 2.24 23.08 10.50
C ALA A 7 1.82 22.41 11.84
N GLY A 8 0.83 22.96 12.54
CA GLY A 8 0.59 22.70 13.97
C GLY A 8 -0.65 21.90 14.34
N ARG A 9 -1.54 21.51 13.40
CA ARG A 9 -2.77 20.78 13.80
C ARG A 9 -3.17 19.55 12.99
N HIS A 10 -2.72 19.41 11.75
CA HIS A 10 -2.85 18.15 11.02
C HIS A 10 -1.48 17.80 10.45
N ARG A 11 -0.93 16.66 10.89
CA ARG A 11 0.30 16.07 10.38
C ARG A 11 0.00 15.48 8.99
N THR A 12 -0.12 16.37 8.01
CA THR A 12 -0.51 16.07 6.63
C THR A 12 0.51 16.67 5.65
N LEU A 13 0.50 16.20 4.40
CA LEU A 13 1.32 16.74 3.31
C LEU A 13 0.45 16.97 2.06
N GLU A 14 0.63 18.14 1.45
CA GLU A 14 0.05 18.44 0.15
C GLU A 14 0.82 17.73 -0.98
N PRO A 15 0.20 17.47 -2.15
CA PRO A 15 0.87 16.88 -3.31
C PRO A 15 2.14 17.65 -3.72
N ALA A 16 2.09 18.98 -3.69
CA ALA A 16 3.22 19.81 -4.07
C ALA A 16 4.41 19.66 -3.11
N GLU A 17 4.15 19.55 -1.80
CA GLU A 17 5.20 19.32 -0.79
C GLU A 17 5.84 17.94 -0.93
N TRP A 18 5.04 16.95 -1.33
CA TRP A 18 5.51 15.61 -1.61
C TRP A 18 6.40 15.54 -2.85
N THR A 19 5.98 16.15 -3.96
CA THR A 19 6.79 16.24 -5.17
C THR A 19 8.08 17.02 -4.91
N ALA A 20 8.02 18.13 -4.17
CA ALA A 20 9.19 18.92 -3.81
C ALA A 20 10.20 18.16 -2.92
N ALA A 21 9.76 17.13 -2.19
CA ALA A 21 10.64 16.29 -1.38
C ALA A 21 11.51 15.32 -2.21
N GLY A 22 11.30 15.24 -3.53
CA GLY A 22 12.14 14.44 -4.43
C GLY A 22 12.10 12.95 -4.14
N ILE A 23 10.92 12.43 -3.78
CA ILE A 23 10.70 11.01 -3.48
C ILE A 23 11.15 10.16 -4.68
N PRO A 24 12.02 9.14 -4.48
CA PRO A 24 12.47 8.27 -5.55
C PRO A 24 11.29 7.67 -6.32
N LEU A 25 11.29 7.89 -7.62
CA LEU A 25 10.30 7.38 -8.55
C LEU A 25 10.52 5.87 -8.72
N LEU A 26 9.45 5.08 -8.67
CA LEU A 26 9.50 3.68 -9.09
C LEU A 26 9.84 3.59 -10.57
N ILE A 27 10.70 2.67 -11.01
CA ILE A 27 10.96 2.47 -12.45
C ILE A 27 9.68 1.98 -13.15
N ASN A 28 9.00 1.00 -12.56
CA ASN A 28 7.78 0.41 -13.11
C ASN A 28 6.63 0.36 -12.09
N PRO A 29 5.87 1.46 -11.91
CA PRO A 29 4.75 1.49 -10.97
C PRO A 29 3.67 0.45 -11.26
N ARG A 30 3.42 0.16 -12.54
CA ARG A 30 2.37 -0.80 -12.94
C ARG A 30 2.67 -2.20 -12.42
N GLU A 31 3.91 -2.63 -12.52
CA GLU A 31 4.37 -3.93 -12.02
C GLU A 31 4.28 -3.97 -10.50
N VAL A 32 4.79 -2.96 -9.81
CA VAL A 32 4.67 -2.82 -8.34
C VAL A 32 3.22 -2.91 -7.88
N VAL A 33 2.31 -2.20 -8.54
CA VAL A 33 0.89 -2.23 -8.20
C VAL A 33 0.28 -3.60 -8.48
N THR A 34 0.60 -4.22 -9.62
CA THR A 34 0.08 -5.53 -9.99
C THR A 34 0.55 -6.62 -9.01
N ASP A 35 1.82 -6.60 -8.62
CA ASP A 35 2.41 -7.56 -7.67
C ASP A 35 1.81 -7.41 -6.28
N LEU A 36 1.75 -6.18 -5.75
CA LEU A 36 1.17 -5.93 -4.43
C LEU A 36 -0.32 -6.25 -4.41
N HIS A 37 -1.07 -5.90 -5.47
CA HIS A 37 -2.48 -6.23 -5.57
C HIS A 37 -2.70 -7.74 -5.63
N THR A 38 -1.93 -8.48 -6.43
CA THR A 38 -2.05 -9.94 -6.55
C THR A 38 -1.70 -10.66 -5.26
N ARG A 39 -0.66 -10.18 -4.55
CA ARG A 39 -0.18 -10.77 -3.29
C ARG A 39 -1.12 -10.50 -2.11
N HIS A 40 -1.64 -9.28 -1.99
CA HIS A 40 -2.41 -8.88 -0.82
C HIS A 40 -3.92 -8.89 -1.03
N LEU A 41 -4.38 -8.88 -2.28
CA LEU A 41 -5.80 -8.78 -2.65
C LEU A 41 -6.50 -7.72 -1.79
N PRO A 42 -6.07 -6.45 -1.83
CA PRO A 42 -6.56 -5.44 -0.91
C PRO A 42 -7.99 -5.00 -1.28
N ALA A 43 -8.94 -5.23 -0.38
CA ALA A 43 -10.26 -4.59 -0.45
C ALA A 43 -10.16 -3.09 -0.11
N PRO A 44 -11.14 -2.25 -0.50
CA PRO A 44 -11.24 -0.88 -0.01
C PRO A 44 -11.11 -0.80 1.51
N GLY A 45 -10.36 0.19 2.00
CA GLY A 45 -10.00 0.32 3.41
C GLY A 45 -8.79 -0.52 3.82
N THR A 46 -8.01 -1.04 2.87
CA THR A 46 -6.74 -1.75 3.12
C THR A 46 -5.54 -0.90 2.72
N ALA A 47 -4.52 -0.83 3.56
CA ALA A 47 -3.21 -0.30 3.21
C ALA A 47 -2.19 -1.45 3.09
N VAL A 48 -1.22 -1.31 2.21
CA VAL A 48 -0.13 -2.25 2.00
C VAL A 48 1.18 -1.48 2.06
N VAL A 49 2.02 -1.79 3.05
CA VAL A 49 3.40 -1.30 3.09
C VAL A 49 4.32 -2.35 2.50
N ALA A 50 5.23 -1.93 1.62
CA ALA A 50 6.19 -2.79 0.96
C ALA A 50 7.59 -2.18 1.06
N VAL A 51 8.60 -3.03 1.25
CA VAL A 51 10.01 -2.64 1.32
C VAL A 51 10.72 -3.25 0.13
N TYR A 52 11.38 -2.40 -0.64
CA TYR A 52 12.18 -2.76 -1.80
C TYR A 52 13.66 -2.64 -1.49
N SER A 53 14.43 -3.56 -2.03
CA SER A 53 15.89 -3.55 -2.00
C SER A 53 16.45 -2.45 -2.91
N PRO A 54 17.77 -2.14 -2.85
CA PRO A 54 18.38 -1.13 -3.73
C PRO A 54 18.25 -1.46 -5.22
N ASP A 55 18.15 -2.74 -5.56
CA ASP A 55 17.92 -3.29 -6.91
C ASP A 55 16.43 -3.40 -7.27
N GLU A 56 15.56 -2.68 -6.55
CA GLU A 56 14.11 -2.60 -6.78
C GLU A 56 13.36 -3.94 -6.71
N ARG A 57 13.91 -4.91 -5.97
CA ARG A 57 13.22 -6.18 -5.70
C ARG A 57 12.42 -6.10 -4.41
N LEU A 58 11.20 -6.65 -4.43
CA LEU A 58 10.36 -6.72 -3.24
C LEU A 58 11.03 -7.60 -2.18
N THR A 59 11.40 -7.00 -1.05
CA THR A 59 12.00 -7.70 0.09
C THR A 59 10.92 -8.22 1.04
N ALA A 60 9.95 -7.39 1.37
CA ALA A 60 8.90 -7.72 2.32
C ALA A 60 7.67 -6.83 2.11
N SER A 61 6.48 -7.33 2.46
CA SER A 61 5.26 -6.53 2.44
C SER A 61 4.25 -7.00 3.49
N ALA A 62 3.40 -6.09 3.95
CA ALA A 62 2.28 -6.37 4.85
C ALA A 62 1.07 -5.52 4.48
N SER A 63 -0.11 -6.14 4.53
CA SER A 63 -1.39 -5.46 4.44
C SER A 63 -2.00 -5.24 5.82
N PHE A 64 -2.78 -4.18 5.96
CA PHE A 64 -3.48 -3.85 7.19
C PHE A 64 -4.71 -2.98 6.96
N ALA A 65 -5.71 -3.17 7.84
CA ALA A 65 -6.93 -2.40 7.79
C ALA A 65 -6.67 -0.95 8.18
N GLN A 66 -7.30 -0.04 7.43
CA GLN A 66 -7.31 1.37 7.72
C GLN A 66 -8.42 1.67 8.73
N ARG A 67 -8.12 2.53 9.71
CA ARG A 67 -9.19 3.11 10.53
C ARG A 67 -9.92 4.18 9.72
N PRO A 68 -11.25 4.05 9.53
CA PRO A 68 -12.03 5.06 8.84
C PRO A 68 -12.02 6.37 9.66
N HIS A 69 -12.14 7.51 8.96
CA HIS A 69 -12.21 8.87 9.55
C HIS A 69 -10.97 9.39 10.29
N VAL A 70 -9.87 8.62 10.38
CA VAL A 70 -8.61 9.11 10.93
C VAL A 70 -7.84 9.93 9.90
N VAL A 71 -7.70 11.24 10.16
CA VAL A 71 -6.94 12.18 9.31
C VAL A 71 -5.63 12.66 9.95
N ASP A 72 -5.19 12.04 11.05
CA ASP A 72 -3.92 12.35 11.69
C ASP A 72 -2.78 11.47 11.15
N GLY A 73 -1.77 12.08 10.54
CA GLY A 73 -0.60 11.37 10.03
C GLY A 73 0.23 10.67 11.12
N TRP A 74 0.13 11.07 12.39
CA TRP A 74 0.80 10.33 13.48
C TRP A 74 0.22 8.94 13.70
N GLU A 75 -1.11 8.79 13.58
CA GLU A 75 -1.73 7.48 13.62
C GLU A 75 -1.31 6.65 12.41
N ARG A 76 -1.29 7.26 11.21
CA ARG A 76 -0.84 6.61 9.97
C ARG A 76 0.60 6.12 10.10
N ARG A 77 1.51 6.96 10.61
CA ARG A 77 2.89 6.61 10.91
C ARG A 77 2.99 5.43 11.87
N ASN A 78 2.27 5.47 13.00
CA ASN A 78 2.32 4.40 13.99
C ASN A 78 1.83 3.07 13.41
N ALA A 79 0.79 3.11 12.58
CA ALA A 79 0.32 1.94 11.85
C ALA A 79 1.40 1.40 10.92
N ILE A 80 2.06 2.26 10.12
CA ILE A 80 3.15 1.85 9.22
C ILE A 80 4.31 1.22 10.02
N LEU A 81 4.77 1.88 11.08
CA LEU A 81 5.87 1.38 11.93
C LEU A 81 5.57 0.02 12.55
N ALA A 82 4.33 -0.19 13.02
CA ALA A 82 3.92 -1.47 13.59
C ALA A 82 4.01 -2.62 12.57
N HIS A 83 3.81 -2.34 11.28
CA HIS A 83 3.91 -3.34 10.22
C HIS A 83 5.34 -3.53 9.73
N LEU A 84 6.10 -2.44 9.57
CA LEU A 84 7.52 -2.51 9.20
C LEU A 84 8.32 -3.38 10.19
N ARG A 85 8.12 -3.16 11.49
CA ARG A 85 8.77 -3.94 12.57
C ARG A 85 8.49 -5.45 12.51
N ARG A 86 7.40 -5.88 11.87
CA ARG A 86 7.04 -7.29 11.75
C ARG A 86 7.63 -7.97 10.51
N ILE A 87 7.91 -7.20 9.46
CA ILE A 87 8.27 -7.76 8.16
C ILE A 87 9.74 -7.57 7.78
N THR A 88 10.45 -6.67 8.47
CA THR A 88 11.87 -6.43 8.25
C THR A 88 12.55 -6.01 9.55
N ALA A 89 13.88 -6.14 9.61
CA ALA A 89 14.68 -5.38 10.57
C ALA A 89 14.83 -3.92 10.10
N ASP A 90 15.01 -3.01 11.05
CA ASP A 90 15.28 -1.60 10.76
C ASP A 90 16.69 -1.39 10.19
N ASP A 91 16.89 -0.24 9.53
CA ASP A 91 18.15 0.15 8.90
C ASP A 91 18.84 1.31 9.63
N LEU A 92 18.46 1.60 10.89
CA LEU A 92 18.95 2.78 11.63
C LEU A 92 20.47 2.77 11.88
N ARG A 93 21.09 1.60 11.87
CA ARG A 93 22.55 1.46 12.01
C ARG A 93 23.32 1.84 10.74
N ARG A 94 22.66 2.01 9.60
CA ARG A 94 23.31 2.35 8.33
C ARG A 94 23.55 3.85 8.24
N ARG A 95 24.70 4.24 7.67
CA ARG A 95 25.04 5.65 7.40
C ARG A 95 24.06 6.34 6.44
N ARG A 96 23.49 5.58 5.51
CA ARG A 96 22.49 6.06 4.55
C ARG A 96 21.41 4.99 4.35
N PRO A 97 20.13 5.39 4.23
CA PRO A 97 19.05 4.47 3.88
C PRO A 97 19.30 3.81 2.52
N VAL A 98 19.22 2.48 2.46
CA VAL A 98 19.45 1.69 1.24
C VAL A 98 18.20 1.02 0.68
N ARG A 99 17.21 0.77 1.52
CA ARG A 99 15.92 0.20 1.13
C ARG A 99 14.87 1.29 1.01
N THR A 100 13.91 1.09 0.13
CA THR A 100 12.84 2.06 -0.16
C THR A 100 11.50 1.48 0.30
N ALA A 101 10.71 2.25 1.04
CA ALA A 101 9.36 1.85 1.42
C ALA A 101 8.31 2.46 0.49
N VAL A 102 7.41 1.64 -0.03
CA VAL A 102 6.26 2.04 -0.85
C VAL A 102 5.00 1.80 -0.04
N LEU A 103 4.02 2.69 -0.16
CA LEU A 103 2.72 2.53 0.45
C LEU A 103 1.64 2.53 -0.63
N LEU A 104 0.85 1.46 -0.68
CA LEU A 104 -0.35 1.34 -1.51
C LEU A 104 -1.58 1.38 -0.62
N VAL A 105 -2.53 2.25 -0.92
CA VAL A 105 -3.79 2.43 -0.18
C VAL A 105 -4.93 2.13 -1.14
N CYS A 106 -5.63 1.02 -0.89
CA CYS A 106 -6.89 0.70 -1.54
C CYS A 106 -8.02 1.40 -0.77
N ARG A 107 -8.76 2.27 -1.44
CA ARG A 107 -9.80 3.09 -0.83
C ARG A 107 -10.96 3.36 -1.78
N ASP A 108 -12.11 3.65 -1.20
CA ASP A 108 -13.25 4.17 -1.94
C ASP A 108 -13.02 5.61 -2.41
N GLY A 109 -13.91 6.07 -3.29
CA GLY A 109 -13.91 7.43 -3.85
C GLY A 109 -13.08 7.57 -5.13
N GLY A 110 -12.95 8.81 -5.61
CA GLY A 110 -12.23 9.12 -6.84
C GLY A 110 -10.71 9.08 -6.69
N ALA A 111 -9.99 9.07 -7.82
CA ALA A 111 -8.53 9.02 -7.82
C ALA A 111 -7.86 10.35 -7.36
N GLY A 112 -8.63 11.41 -7.13
CA GLY A 112 -8.13 12.70 -6.65
C GLY A 112 -7.53 12.61 -5.25
N TRP A 113 -6.60 13.52 -4.93
CA TRP A 113 -6.00 13.62 -3.60
C TRP A 113 -7.05 14.06 -2.56
N THR A 114 -6.89 13.57 -1.33
CA THR A 114 -7.72 13.89 -0.17
C THR A 114 -6.86 14.20 1.05
N GLU A 115 -7.41 14.82 2.09
CA GLU A 115 -6.66 15.05 3.34
C GLU A 115 -6.18 13.74 3.99
N VAL A 116 -6.92 12.64 3.82
CA VAL A 116 -6.50 11.29 4.27
C VAL A 116 -5.24 10.85 3.52
N ASP A 117 -5.16 11.13 2.22
CA ASP A 117 -3.96 10.86 1.42
C ASP A 117 -2.77 11.67 1.93
N GLY A 118 -2.97 12.95 2.25
CA GLY A 118 -1.92 13.78 2.85
C GLY A 118 -1.43 13.26 4.21
N ALA A 119 -2.33 12.75 5.05
CA ALA A 119 -1.96 12.10 6.32
C ALA A 119 -1.14 10.82 6.10
N TRP A 120 -1.46 10.04 5.06
CA TRP A 120 -0.68 8.86 4.67
C TRP A 120 0.71 9.22 4.15
N MET A 121 0.81 10.23 3.30
CA MET A 121 2.06 10.73 2.75
C MET A 121 2.98 11.24 3.87
N TRP A 122 2.43 12.05 4.79
CA TRP A 122 3.16 12.48 5.98
C TRP A 122 3.61 11.28 6.83
N GLY A 123 2.69 10.35 7.09
CA GLY A 123 2.96 9.18 7.92
C GLY A 123 4.03 8.26 7.34
N LEU A 124 4.03 8.07 6.02
CA LEU A 124 5.06 7.31 5.31
C LEU A 124 6.43 7.97 5.44
N ARG A 125 6.53 9.29 5.20
CA ARG A 125 7.80 10.02 5.30
C ARG A 125 8.38 9.94 6.70
N ASP A 126 7.56 10.18 7.72
CA ASP A 126 7.99 10.15 9.12
C ASP A 126 8.38 8.72 9.54
N ALA A 127 7.59 7.72 9.17
CA ALA A 127 7.89 6.31 9.47
C ALA A 127 9.20 5.86 8.82
N CYS A 128 9.46 6.23 7.57
CA CYS A 128 10.71 5.89 6.89
C CYS A 128 11.91 6.49 7.59
N SER A 129 11.81 7.77 7.98
CA SER A 129 12.85 8.48 8.74
C SER A 129 13.15 7.78 10.06
N LEU A 130 12.12 7.36 10.80
CA LEU A 130 12.23 6.64 12.07
C LEU A 130 12.68 5.17 11.94
N TYR A 131 12.66 4.61 10.73
CA TYR A 131 12.99 3.20 10.48
C TYR A 131 14.27 3.02 9.65
N GLY A 132 14.92 4.11 9.26
CA GLY A 132 16.15 4.09 8.45
C GLY A 132 15.93 3.75 6.97
N LEU A 133 14.70 3.95 6.45
CA LEU A 133 14.34 3.67 5.05
C LEU A 133 14.24 4.96 4.23
N ARG A 134 14.37 4.83 2.91
CA ARG A 134 14.00 5.91 1.98
C ARG A 134 12.47 5.91 1.85
N PRO A 135 11.80 7.07 1.98
CA PRO A 135 10.40 7.16 1.57
C PRO A 135 10.34 6.97 0.06
N GLY A 136 9.48 6.08 -0.40
CA GLY A 136 9.17 5.84 -1.82
C GLY A 136 7.75 6.28 -2.16
N SER A 137 7.25 5.86 -3.32
CA SER A 137 5.95 6.27 -3.82
C SER A 137 4.78 5.97 -2.88
N TYR A 138 3.82 6.91 -2.83
CA TYR A 138 2.49 6.71 -2.29
C TYR A 138 1.51 6.46 -3.44
N ILE A 139 0.80 5.34 -3.38
CA ILE A 139 -0.06 4.86 -4.45
C ILE A 139 -1.48 4.69 -3.92
N THR A 140 -2.45 5.24 -4.63
CA THR A 140 -3.87 5.00 -4.35
C THR A 140 -4.45 4.04 -5.38
N VAL A 141 -5.27 3.08 -4.94
CA VAL A 141 -6.08 2.21 -5.79
C VAL A 141 -7.55 2.47 -5.46
N THR A 142 -8.31 2.91 -6.45
CA THR A 142 -9.75 3.18 -6.36
C THR A 142 -10.49 2.44 -7.47
N ASP A 143 -11.80 2.63 -7.59
CA ASP A 143 -12.59 2.05 -8.67
C ASP A 143 -12.16 2.54 -10.07
N GLU A 144 -11.60 3.75 -10.15
CA GLU A 144 -11.09 4.37 -11.38
C GLU A 144 -9.74 3.78 -11.82
N GLY A 145 -9.07 3.03 -10.94
CA GLY A 145 -7.74 2.47 -11.17
C GLY A 145 -6.72 2.87 -10.10
N TRP A 146 -5.45 2.79 -10.46
CA TRP A 146 -4.34 3.19 -9.60
C TRP A 146 -3.70 4.51 -10.06
N ARG A 147 -3.16 5.25 -9.09
CA ARG A 147 -2.42 6.49 -9.30
C ARG A 147 -1.25 6.58 -8.34
N VAL A 148 -0.09 6.99 -8.84
CA VAL A 148 1.04 7.40 -8.01
C VAL A 148 0.87 8.88 -7.66
N GLN A 149 0.82 9.21 -6.37
CA GLN A 149 0.59 10.58 -5.94
C GLN A 149 1.86 11.43 -6.04
N GLY A 150 1.70 12.65 -6.53
CA GLY A 150 2.82 13.57 -6.85
C GLY A 150 3.47 13.31 -8.22
N GLU A 151 2.86 12.46 -9.05
CA GLU A 151 3.34 12.09 -10.38
C GLU A 151 2.15 11.93 -11.35
N ASP A 152 2.38 12.10 -12.65
CA ASP A 152 1.34 11.90 -13.69
C ASP A 152 1.14 10.43 -14.10
N ARG A 153 1.54 9.49 -13.24
CA ARG A 153 1.53 8.05 -13.54
C ARG A 153 0.30 7.36 -12.95
N THR A 154 -0.51 6.79 -13.84
CA THR A 154 -1.80 6.15 -13.50
C THR A 154 -2.09 4.95 -14.38
N GLY A 155 -3.08 4.13 -14.02
CA GLY A 155 -3.59 3.06 -14.88
C GLY A 155 -4.95 2.54 -14.40
N ARG A 156 -5.76 2.00 -15.31
CA ARG A 156 -7.13 1.55 -14.99
C ARG A 156 -7.20 0.21 -14.25
N THR A 157 -6.14 -0.59 -14.30
CA THR A 157 -6.11 -1.93 -13.71
C THR A 157 -4.73 -2.19 -13.09
N PRO A 158 -4.66 -2.77 -11.88
CA PRO A 158 -5.80 -3.16 -11.03
C PRO A 158 -6.53 -1.94 -10.45
N ASN A 159 -7.79 -2.16 -10.07
CA ASN A 159 -8.68 -1.19 -9.42
C ASN A 159 -9.30 -1.83 -8.17
N ALA A 160 -10.00 -1.04 -7.34
CA ALA A 160 -10.51 -1.54 -6.06
C ALA A 160 -11.56 -2.66 -6.21
N THR A 161 -12.31 -2.70 -7.33
CA THR A 161 -13.22 -3.82 -7.66
C THR A 161 -12.49 -5.09 -8.12
N SER A 162 -11.22 -5.02 -8.51
CA SER A 162 -10.44 -6.19 -8.94
C SER A 162 -10.27 -7.23 -7.82
N TRP A 163 -10.38 -6.81 -6.55
CA TRP A 163 -10.40 -7.70 -5.39
C TRP A 163 -11.59 -8.67 -5.39
N SER A 164 -12.81 -8.20 -5.70
CA SER A 164 -14.00 -9.03 -5.66
C SER A 164 -13.97 -10.09 -6.77
N ALA A 165 -13.46 -9.73 -7.95
CA ALA A 165 -13.23 -10.65 -9.06
C ALA A 165 -12.18 -11.73 -8.70
N ALA A 166 -11.10 -11.35 -8.01
CA ALA A 166 -10.07 -12.28 -7.57
C ALA A 166 -10.57 -13.23 -6.47
N THR A 167 -11.32 -12.71 -5.50
CA THR A 167 -11.93 -13.51 -4.42
C THR A 167 -12.96 -14.49 -4.98
N SER A 168 -13.79 -14.06 -5.93
CA SER A 168 -14.75 -14.94 -6.62
C SER A 168 -14.05 -16.07 -7.40
N ARG A 169 -12.92 -15.79 -8.06
CA ARG A 169 -12.09 -16.82 -8.72
C ARG A 169 -11.49 -17.81 -7.72
N GLY A 170 -11.00 -17.33 -6.57
CA GLY A 170 -10.50 -18.18 -5.50
C GLY A 170 -11.57 -19.09 -4.91
N ALA A 171 -12.78 -18.57 -4.68
CA ALA A 171 -13.92 -19.34 -4.19
C ALA A 171 -14.40 -20.39 -5.21
N ALA A 172 -14.38 -20.07 -6.51
CA ALA A 172 -14.71 -21.03 -7.57
C ALA A 172 -13.71 -22.20 -7.63
N SER A 173 -12.43 -21.95 -7.32
CA SER A 173 -11.38 -22.98 -7.27
C SER A 173 -11.49 -23.93 -6.07
N LEU A 174 -12.26 -23.57 -5.03
CA LEU A 174 -12.46 -24.38 -3.82
C LEU A 174 -13.71 -25.28 -3.88
N ARG A 175 -14.42 -25.35 -5.02
CA ARG A 175 -15.48 -26.35 -5.18
C ARG A 175 -14.83 -27.74 -5.17
N PRO A 176 -15.15 -28.63 -4.20
CA PRO A 176 -14.69 -30.00 -4.27
C PRO A 176 -15.34 -30.62 -5.51
N SER A 177 -14.51 -31.04 -6.46
CA SER A 177 -14.92 -31.97 -7.51
C SER A 177 -15.48 -33.20 -6.81
N GLY A 178 -16.80 -33.40 -6.94
CA GLY A 178 -17.55 -34.40 -6.20
C GLY A 178 -16.88 -35.77 -6.24
N THR A 179 -16.74 -36.38 -5.07
CA THR A 179 -16.44 -37.80 -4.93
C THR A 179 -17.53 -38.62 -5.63
N PRO A 180 -17.21 -39.49 -6.59
CA PRO A 180 -18.22 -40.36 -7.18
C PRO A 180 -18.72 -41.35 -6.12
N PRO A 181 -20.04 -41.65 -6.07
CA PRO A 181 -20.57 -42.59 -5.10
C PRO A 181 -20.03 -44.00 -5.40
N LEU A 182 -19.39 -44.61 -4.41
CA LEU A 182 -19.00 -46.02 -4.42
C LEU A 182 -20.26 -46.89 -4.56
N ARG A 183 -20.47 -47.45 -5.75
CA ARG A 183 -21.47 -48.50 -5.98
C ARG A 183 -21.04 -49.76 -5.23
N ARG A 184 -21.71 -50.05 -4.12
CA ARG A 184 -21.61 -51.34 -3.43
C ARG A 184 -22.31 -52.40 -4.29
N ALA A 185 -21.54 -53.25 -4.93
CA ALA A 185 -22.06 -54.47 -5.55
C ALA A 185 -22.39 -55.49 -4.46
N ALA A 186 -23.64 -55.96 -4.43
CA ALA A 186 -24.06 -57.09 -3.62
C ALA A 186 -23.66 -58.39 -4.33
N ALA A 187 -22.89 -59.24 -3.67
CA ALA A 187 -22.65 -60.62 -4.07
C ALA A 187 -23.74 -61.52 -3.49
N ARG A 188 -24.21 -62.47 -4.30
CA ARG A 188 -25.10 -63.58 -3.91
C ARG A 188 -24.29 -64.72 -3.30
#